data_AF-A0A2Z5ZF96-F1
#
_entry.id   AF-A0A2Z5ZF96-F1
#
_cell.length_a   1.000
_cell.length_b   1.000
_cell.length_c   1.000
_cell.angle_alpha   90.00
_cell.angle_beta   90.00
_cell.angle_gamma   90.00
#
_symmetry.space_group_name_H-M   'P 1'
#
loop_
_entity.id
_entity.type
_entity.pdbx_description
1 polymer ?
#
loop_
_entity_poly.entity_id
_entity_poly.type
_entity_poly.pdbx_seq_one_letter_code
_entity_poly.pdbx_strand_id
1 'polypeptide(L)'
;MERVQAGVAPGLAILALSQTKGRGSRGRTWVDAGQSLALSMVLDAGCTGQKALGCWPFVASLAFYEGLAQAVPAAKNALSIKWPNDILLAGQKLGGILIERTGSALIIGMGANLRAPQICKRLAGKPPPWLIMAQPRQKT
;
A
#
# COMPACT_ATOMS: atom_id res chain seq x y z
N MET A 1 -13.96 5.61 -4.73
CA MET A 1 -14.98 6.54 -4.20
C MET A 1 -16.28 6.44 -4.97
N GLU A 2 -16.25 6.69 -6.29
CA GLU A 2 -17.45 6.66 -7.16
C GLU A 2 -18.35 5.43 -6.96
N ARG A 3 -17.79 4.21 -6.99
CA ARG A 3 -18.57 2.98 -6.78
C ARG A 3 -19.23 2.88 -5.39
N VAL A 4 -18.58 3.41 -4.36
CA VAL A 4 -19.15 3.46 -3.00
C VAL A 4 -20.29 4.49 -2.94
N GLN A 5 -20.12 5.64 -3.61
CA GLN A 5 -21.17 6.65 -3.73
C GLN A 5 -22.36 6.15 -4.57
N ALA A 6 -22.12 5.27 -5.54
CA ALA A 6 -23.14 4.57 -6.30
C ALA A 6 -23.82 3.42 -5.53
N GLY A 7 -23.49 3.22 -4.24
CA GLY A 7 -24.18 2.28 -3.36
C GLY A 7 -23.68 0.84 -3.43
N VAL A 8 -22.45 0.58 -3.90
CA VAL A 8 -21.91 -0.79 -3.89
C VAL A 8 -21.79 -1.31 -2.46
N ALA A 9 -22.14 -2.58 -2.27
CA ALA A 9 -22.04 -3.22 -0.97
C ALA A 9 -20.57 -3.38 -0.51
N PRO A 10 -20.32 -3.37 0.80
CA PRO A 10 -19.07 -3.83 1.39
C PRO A 10 -18.68 -5.24 0.90
N GLY A 11 -17.39 -5.52 0.82
CA GLY A 11 -16.83 -6.78 0.30
C GLY A 11 -16.34 -6.69 -1.15
N LEU A 12 -16.61 -5.58 -1.86
CA LEU A 12 -16.05 -5.37 -3.19
C LEU A 12 -14.53 -5.23 -3.13
N ALA A 13 -13.81 -6.05 -3.89
CA ALA A 13 -12.39 -5.90 -4.17
C ALA A 13 -12.17 -5.59 -5.66
N ILE A 14 -11.29 -4.64 -5.95
CA ILE A 14 -10.93 -4.22 -7.31
C ILE A 14 -9.41 -4.28 -7.43
N LEU A 15 -8.92 -5.09 -8.37
CA LEU A 15 -7.54 -5.10 -8.80
C LEU A 15 -7.40 -4.29 -10.08
N ALA A 16 -6.57 -3.26 -10.06
CA ALA A 16 -6.18 -2.53 -11.26
C ALA A 16 -4.85 -3.07 -11.79
N LEU A 17 -4.78 -3.35 -13.10
CA LEU A 17 -3.54 -3.75 -13.77
C LEU A 17 -2.60 -2.56 -14.02
N SER A 18 -3.14 -1.35 -14.06
CA SER A 18 -2.36 -0.12 -14.09
C SER A 18 -3.11 1.06 -13.46
N GLN A 19 -2.37 2.01 -12.87
CA GLN A 19 -2.91 3.25 -12.31
C GLN A 19 -2.33 4.49 -12.98
N THR A 20 -3.19 5.29 -13.61
CA THR A 20 -2.80 6.56 -14.25
C THR A 20 -2.82 7.75 -13.30
N LYS A 21 -3.63 7.69 -12.24
CA LYS A 21 -3.78 8.74 -11.21
C LYS A 21 -3.70 8.14 -9.81
N GLY A 22 -2.61 7.40 -9.56
CA GLY A 22 -2.39 6.73 -8.27
C GLY A 22 -2.27 7.73 -7.12
N ARG A 23 -2.88 7.39 -5.97
CA ARG A 23 -2.85 8.21 -4.75
C ARG A 23 -2.04 7.52 -3.66
N GLY A 24 -1.24 8.30 -2.95
CA GLY A 24 -0.48 7.89 -1.78
C GLY A 24 -0.94 8.62 -0.52
N SER A 25 -0.46 8.15 0.63
CA SER A 25 -0.76 8.78 1.92
C SER A 25 -0.19 10.20 2.03
N ARG A 26 -0.88 11.05 2.78
CA ARG A 26 -0.50 12.44 3.07
C ARG A 26 -0.35 13.29 1.80
N GLY A 27 -1.23 13.08 0.82
CA GLY A 27 -1.28 13.85 -0.43
C GLY A 27 -0.19 13.53 -1.44
N ARG A 28 0.63 12.50 -1.19
CA ARG A 28 1.66 12.06 -2.15
C ARG A 28 1.04 11.33 -3.33
N THR A 29 1.70 11.35 -4.48
CA THR A 29 1.31 10.58 -5.66
C THR A 29 1.86 9.16 -5.57
N TRP A 30 1.04 8.16 -5.92
CA TRP A 30 1.52 6.81 -6.18
C TRP A 30 1.82 6.67 -7.67
N VAL A 31 3.05 6.32 -8.00
CA VAL A 31 3.49 6.13 -9.38
C VAL A 31 3.51 4.64 -9.67
N ASP A 32 2.73 4.23 -10.65
CA ASP A 32 2.73 2.86 -11.13
C ASP A 32 3.98 2.60 -11.98
N ALA A 33 4.77 1.60 -11.58
CA ALA A 33 5.98 1.18 -12.28
C ALA A 33 5.72 0.23 -13.47
N GLY A 34 4.46 0.02 -13.87
CA GLY A 34 4.05 -0.82 -15.00
C GLY A 34 3.91 -2.31 -14.68
N GLN A 35 4.20 -2.69 -13.43
CA GLN A 35 3.94 -4.02 -12.84
C GLN A 35 3.71 -3.86 -11.33
N SER A 36 2.80 -2.94 -10.98
CA SER A 36 2.45 -2.72 -9.58
C SER A 36 1.19 -3.49 -9.26
N LEU A 37 1.17 -4.17 -8.12
CA LEU A 37 -0.08 -4.59 -7.51
C LEU A 37 -0.83 -3.33 -7.07
N ALA A 38 -2.08 -3.17 -7.49
CA ALA A 38 -2.96 -2.09 -7.06
C ALA A 38 -4.34 -2.66 -6.73
N LEU A 39 -4.53 -3.05 -5.47
CA LEU A 39 -5.78 -3.63 -4.96
C LEU A 39 -6.51 -2.59 -4.11
N SER A 40 -7.82 -2.48 -4.26
CA SER A 40 -8.69 -1.69 -3.39
C SER A 40 -9.85 -2.55 -2.89
N MET A 41 -10.08 -2.57 -1.58
CA MET A 41 -11.18 -3.31 -0.96
C MET A 41 -12.10 -2.36 -0.19
N VAL A 42 -13.40 -2.54 -0.34
CA VAL A 42 -14.43 -1.80 0.38
C VAL A 42 -14.88 -2.62 1.58
N LEU A 43 -14.80 -2.06 2.78
CA LEU A 43 -15.31 -2.63 4.01
C LEU A 43 -16.34 -1.70 4.65
N ASP A 44 -17.22 -2.26 5.48
CA ASP A 44 -18.11 -1.47 6.32
C ASP A 44 -17.38 -1.08 7.62
N ALA A 45 -17.29 0.22 7.90
CA ALA A 45 -16.75 0.72 9.16
C ALA A 45 -17.81 0.74 10.27
N GLY A 46 -19.09 0.68 9.91
CA GLY A 46 -20.23 0.87 10.81
C GLY A 46 -20.25 -0.13 11.97
N CYS A 47 -19.75 -1.35 11.74
CA CYS A 47 -19.69 -2.42 12.73
C CYS A 47 -18.52 -2.31 13.73
N THR A 48 -17.53 -1.44 13.51
CA THR A 48 -16.31 -1.39 14.35
C THR A 48 -16.27 -0.22 15.34
N GLY A 49 -17.22 0.72 15.25
CA GLY A 49 -17.26 1.91 16.11
C GLY A 49 -16.11 2.90 15.85
N GLN A 50 -16.30 4.17 16.21
CA GLN A 50 -15.36 5.26 15.88
C GLN A 50 -13.92 5.02 16.41
N LYS A 51 -13.78 4.27 17.51
CA LYS A 51 -12.48 3.99 18.18
C LYS A 51 -11.63 2.95 17.46
N ALA A 52 -12.22 2.01 16.70
CA ALA A 52 -11.47 1.00 15.96
C ALA A 52 -10.77 1.54 14.70
N LEU A 53 -11.06 2.79 14.32
CA LEU A 53 -10.49 3.39 13.11
C LEU A 53 -8.96 3.48 13.14
N GLY A 54 -8.38 3.69 14.32
CA GLY A 54 -6.93 3.72 14.51
C GLY A 54 -6.24 2.37 14.31
N CYS A 55 -6.98 1.26 14.40
CA CYS A 55 -6.44 -0.09 14.26
C CYS A 55 -6.39 -0.56 12.79
N TRP A 56 -7.20 0.02 11.89
CA TRP A 56 -7.24 -0.44 10.49
C TRP A 56 -5.90 -0.38 9.75
N PRO A 57 -5.04 0.64 9.90
CA PRO A 57 -3.70 0.62 9.30
C PRO A 57 -2.89 -0.61 9.74
N PHE A 58 -3.01 -1.01 11.01
CA PHE A 58 -2.33 -2.19 11.53
C PHE A 58 -2.89 -3.47 10.90
N VAL A 59 -4.22 -3.65 10.94
CA VAL A 59 -4.90 -4.83 10.36
C VAL A 59 -4.60 -4.95 8.87
N ALA A 60 -4.71 -3.86 8.12
CA ALA A 60 -4.45 -3.84 6.69
C ALA A 60 -2.97 -4.11 6.37
N SER A 61 -2.04 -3.58 7.17
CA SER A 61 -0.60 -3.84 6.97
C SER A 61 -0.26 -5.30 7.23
N LEU A 62 -0.83 -5.90 8.28
CA LEU A 62 -0.64 -7.31 8.60
C LEU A 62 -1.21 -8.21 7.51
N ALA A 63 -2.47 -7.98 7.11
CA ALA A 63 -3.11 -8.73 6.03
C ALA A 63 -2.32 -8.63 4.71
N PHE A 64 -1.81 -7.45 4.38
CA PHE A 64 -1.01 -7.27 3.18
C PHE A 64 0.34 -7.98 3.25
N TYR A 65 1.02 -7.90 4.40
CA TYR A 65 2.26 -8.63 4.66
C TYR A 65 2.06 -10.14 4.52
N GLU A 66 1.02 -10.69 5.16
CA GLU A 66 0.71 -12.12 5.11
C GLU A 66 0.37 -12.58 3.69
N GLY A 67 -0.43 -11.81 2.95
CA GLY A 67 -0.74 -12.09 1.55
C GLY A 67 0.50 -12.13 0.66
N LEU A 68 1.42 -11.18 0.83
CA LEU A 68 2.70 -11.17 0.10
C LEU A 68 3.61 -12.34 0.50
N ALA A 69 3.70 -12.65 1.79
CA ALA A 69 4.51 -13.75 2.30
C ALA A 69 4.00 -15.12 1.83
N GLN A 70 2.68 -15.30 1.70
CA GLN A 70 2.07 -16.50 1.15
C GLN A 70 2.25 -16.60 -0.36
N ALA A 71 2.05 -15.50 -1.09
CA ALA A 71 2.18 -15.47 -2.54
C ALA A 71 3.64 -15.63 -3.01
N VAL A 72 4.60 -15.16 -2.22
CA VAL A 72 6.04 -15.21 -2.53
C VAL A 72 6.84 -15.71 -1.31
N PRO A 73 6.80 -17.03 -1.01
CA PRO A 73 7.46 -17.58 0.18
C PRO A 73 8.96 -17.28 0.27
N ALA A 74 9.65 -17.20 -0.88
CA ALA A 74 11.07 -16.86 -0.95
C ALA A 74 11.39 -15.45 -0.42
N ALA A 75 10.44 -14.52 -0.45
CA ALA A 75 10.61 -13.15 0.03
C ALA A 75 10.30 -12.99 1.53
N LYS A 76 9.66 -13.98 2.18
CA LYS A 76 9.13 -13.88 3.54
C LYS A 76 10.13 -13.34 4.56
N ASN A 77 11.36 -13.85 4.55
CA ASN A 77 12.41 -13.47 5.50
C ASN A 77 12.96 -12.05 5.27
N ALA A 78 12.76 -11.49 4.08
CA ALA A 78 13.18 -10.13 3.74
C ALA A 78 12.03 -9.11 3.84
N LEU A 79 10.78 -9.57 3.97
CA LEU A 79 9.62 -8.70 4.15
C LEU A 79 9.56 -8.16 5.58
N SER A 80 9.20 -6.89 5.73
CA SER A 80 8.91 -6.29 7.03
C SER A 80 7.87 -5.18 6.92
N ILE A 81 7.19 -4.88 8.02
CA ILE A 81 6.24 -3.77 8.12
C ILE A 81 6.95 -2.59 8.76
N LYS A 82 7.01 -1.46 8.05
CA LYS A 82 7.38 -0.17 8.61
C LYS A 82 6.10 0.59 8.95
N TRP A 83 5.85 0.72 10.25
CA TRP A 83 4.65 1.38 10.76
C TRP A 83 4.53 2.83 10.23
N PRO A 84 3.32 3.32 9.90
CA PRO A 84 2.01 2.68 10.06
C PRO A 84 1.49 1.90 8.84
N ASN A 85 2.14 2.00 7.68
CA ASN A 85 1.50 1.62 6.42
C ASN A 85 2.47 1.28 5.28
N ASP A 86 3.75 1.07 5.56
CA ASP A 86 4.74 0.74 4.54
C ASP A 86 5.13 -0.73 4.65
N ILE A 87 5.14 -1.43 3.51
CA ILE A 87 5.75 -2.77 3.41
C ILE A 87 7.14 -2.59 2.81
N LEU A 88 8.13 -3.19 3.47
CA LEU A 88 9.51 -3.18 3.03
C LEU A 88 9.93 -4.58 2.55
N LEU A 89 10.84 -4.61 1.59
CA LEU A 89 11.59 -5.80 1.16
C LEU A 89 13.08 -5.49 1.28
N ALA A 90 13.81 -6.28 2.07
CA ALA A 90 15.22 -6.05 2.39
C ALA A 90 15.52 -4.61 2.85
N GLY A 91 14.62 -4.08 3.69
CA GLY A 91 14.72 -2.70 4.22
C GLY A 91 14.30 -1.59 3.26
N GLN A 92 14.08 -1.87 1.97
CA GLN A 92 13.63 -0.90 0.98
C GLN A 92 12.11 -0.93 0.82
N LYS A 93 11.48 0.23 0.52
CA LYS A 93 10.03 0.29 0.39
C LYS A 93 9.55 -0.47 -0.85
N LEU A 94 8.81 -1.56 -0.60
CA LEU A 94 8.15 -2.37 -1.62
C LEU A 94 6.78 -1.77 -1.99
N GLY A 95 6.04 -1.32 -0.99
CA GLY A 95 4.65 -0.95 -1.15
C GLY A 95 4.09 -0.23 0.06
N GLY A 96 2.78 -0.02 0.06
CA GLY A 96 2.10 0.54 1.20
C GLY A 96 0.58 0.46 1.12
N ILE A 97 -0.02 0.91 2.21
CA ILE A 97 -1.45 0.89 2.44
C ILE A 97 -1.95 2.34 2.46
N LEU A 98 -3.11 2.56 1.83
CA LEU A 98 -3.88 3.79 1.91
C LEU A 98 -5.28 3.45 2.40
N ILE A 99 -5.74 4.12 3.44
CA ILE A 99 -7.10 3.94 3.97
C ILE A 99 -7.84 5.26 3.80
N GLU A 100 -8.98 5.19 3.14
CA GLU A 100 -9.88 6.33 2.92
C GLU A 100 -11.27 5.97 3.45
N ARG A 101 -12.00 6.97 3.94
CA ARG A 101 -13.38 6.80 4.43
C ARG A 101 -14.34 7.61 3.58
N THR A 102 -15.49 7.03 3.26
CA THR A 102 -16.64 7.72 2.64
C THR A 102 -17.91 7.28 3.35
N GLY A 103 -18.54 8.16 4.12
CA GLY A 103 -19.70 7.80 4.94
C GLY A 103 -19.35 6.69 5.95
N SER A 104 -20.09 5.59 5.91
CA SER A 104 -19.82 4.37 6.70
C SER A 104 -18.80 3.43 6.05
N ALA A 105 -18.42 3.63 4.79
CA ALA A 105 -17.48 2.73 4.10
C ALA A 105 -16.02 3.10 4.35
N LEU A 106 -15.19 2.08 4.50
CA LEU A 106 -13.72 2.16 4.44
C LEU A 106 -13.22 1.57 3.13
N ILE A 107 -12.30 2.26 2.49
CA ILE A 107 -11.62 1.80 1.29
C ILE A 107 -10.16 1.59 1.65
N ILE A 108 -9.72 0.34 1.61
CA ILE A 108 -8.35 -0.07 1.89
C ILE A 108 -7.66 -0.34 0.55
N GLY A 109 -6.81 0.59 0.15
CA GLY A 109 -5.89 0.43 -0.97
C GLY A 109 -4.59 -0.25 -0.52
N MET A 110 -4.18 -1.32 -1.20
CA MET A 110 -2.92 -2.03 -1.01
C MET A 110 -2.14 -1.99 -2.32
N GLY A 111 -0.96 -1.36 -2.29
CA GLY A 111 -0.11 -1.18 -3.46
C GLY A 111 1.29 -1.73 -3.24
N ALA A 112 1.86 -2.46 -4.20
CA ALA A 112 3.25 -2.91 -4.16
C ALA A 112 3.90 -2.93 -5.55
N ASN A 113 5.16 -2.55 -5.62
CA ASN A 113 5.94 -2.65 -6.85
C ASN A 113 6.46 -4.08 -7.00
N LEU A 114 5.87 -4.89 -7.89
CA LEU A 114 6.28 -6.29 -8.09
C LEU A 114 7.54 -6.42 -8.93
N ARG A 115 7.88 -5.37 -9.67
CA ARG A 115 9.15 -5.23 -10.39
C ARG A 115 9.82 -3.94 -9.97
N ALA A 116 11.15 -3.95 -9.90
CA ALA A 116 11.91 -2.73 -9.70
C ALA A 116 11.51 -1.71 -10.78
N PRO A 117 11.16 -0.46 -10.41
CA PRO A 117 10.85 0.57 -11.39
C PRO A 117 12.03 0.69 -12.36
N GLN A 118 11.78 0.70 -13.67
CA GLN A 118 12.83 0.95 -14.67
C GLN A 118 13.53 2.31 -14.46
N ILE A 119 12.91 3.19 -13.65
CA ILE A 119 13.50 4.41 -13.11
C ILE A 119 14.85 4.16 -12.41
N CYS A 120 15.04 3.01 -11.73
CA CYS A 120 16.32 2.65 -11.13
C CYS A 120 17.42 2.35 -12.16
N LYS A 121 17.08 1.97 -13.40
CA LYS A 121 18.07 1.78 -14.48
C LYS A 121 18.43 3.09 -15.18
N ARG A 122 17.52 4.07 -15.22
CA ARG A 122 17.75 5.36 -15.88
C ARG A 122 18.49 6.37 -15.00
N LEU A 123 18.50 6.16 -13.68
CA LEU A 123 19.10 7.03 -12.67
C LEU A 123 20.37 6.44 -12.06
N ALA A 124 21.28 5.92 -12.89
CA ALA A 124 22.61 5.44 -12.48
C ALA A 124 23.54 6.53 -11.85
N GLY A 125 22.95 7.59 -11.30
CA GLY A 125 23.57 8.60 -10.46
C GLY A 125 22.53 9.19 -9.51
N LYS A 126 22.29 8.49 -8.39
CA LYS A 126 21.36 8.82 -7.29
C LYS A 126 19.86 8.84 -7.66
N PRO A 127 19.05 7.93 -7.09
CA PRO A 127 17.60 8.02 -7.19
C PRO A 127 17.07 9.30 -6.53
N PRO A 128 15.96 9.88 -7.03
CA PRO A 128 15.41 11.11 -6.49
C PRO A 128 15.01 10.91 -5.01
N PRO A 129 15.03 11.97 -4.19
CA PRO A 129 14.85 11.87 -2.74
C PRO A 129 13.57 11.14 -2.30
N TRP A 130 12.53 11.18 -3.14
CA TRP A 130 11.26 10.52 -2.88
C TRP A 130 11.26 9.01 -3.18
N LEU A 131 12.21 8.51 -3.97
CA LEU A 131 12.41 7.09 -4.26
C LEU A 131 13.30 6.40 -3.19
N ILE A 132 14.12 7.16 -2.46
CA ILE A 132 14.93 6.69 -1.32
C ILE A 132 14.31 7.17 -0.02
N MET A 133 13.26 6.50 0.45
CA MET A 133 12.83 6.61 1.85
C MET A 133 13.09 5.30 2.59
N ALA A 134 14.32 4.83 2.48
CA ALA A 134 14.92 3.83 3.35
C ALA A 134 16.45 3.95 3.32
N GLN A 135 17.00 4.95 4.02
CA GLN A 135 18.29 4.74 4.68
C GLN A 135 18.00 4.48 6.16
N PRO A 136 18.56 3.41 6.75
CA PRO A 136 18.50 3.24 8.20
C PRO A 136 19.24 4.42 8.85
N ARG A 137 18.65 5.04 9.88
CA ARG A 137 19.40 5.98 10.72
C ARG A 137 20.60 5.23 11.29
N GLN A 138 21.81 5.69 10.99
CA GLN A 138 22.98 5.25 11.75
C GLN A 138 22.74 5.65 13.21
N LYS A 139 22.79 4.66 14.11
CA LYS A 139 22.82 4.91 15.55
C LYS A 139 24.19 5.54 15.85
N THR A 140 24.17 6.75 16.41
CA THR A 140 25.28 7.33 17.19
C THR A 140 25.58 6.49 18.40
#